data_AF-A0A7R7GHQ3-F1
#
_entry.id   AF-A0A7R7GHQ3-F1
#
_cell.length_a   1.000
_cell.length_b   1.000
_cell.length_c   1.000
_cell.angle_alpha   90.00
_cell.angle_beta   90.00
_cell.angle_gamma   90.00
#
_symmetry.space_group_name_H-M   'P 1'
#
loop_
_entity.id
_entity.type
_entity.pdbx_description
1 polymer ?
#
loop_
_entity_poly.entity_id
_entity_poly.type
_entity_poly.pdbx_seq_one_letter_code
_entity_poly.pdbx_strand_id
1 'polypeptide(L)'
;MHERLVGVPASETVLNTMQSYIEAGDARSAAYLAMENPAFYNVTVKTWVAPWTNEAFDKFEPLNDYMATVIGMVRDDVDFREVLSGDILYVGSPTLGLPPYSTSNNDHYLAMEDAVTDLHAHLVSTTQSATTGLPAEATAGVMTTRAAAKAFFKDGTNRAMFRFTLMNHMCTDLEGVADITRAPDRIRQDVSRSPGGDSRLFHNNCVSCHSGMDPLAQAFAYYNYQYDVDNDPDGERGALQYNAQGQTDPVTGTRVQEKYRINSNNFIHGFVTLDDGWDNYWREGPNFNLGWSNALPGSGNGAKSMGQELANSQQFAKCQVTKVFEEVCLRKPQDSDDRTQISAMQSQFAASGYQMKSVFADAANYCKGE
;
A
#
# COMPACT_ATOMS: atom_id res chain seq x y z
N MET A 1 -10.58 9.03 -24.49
CA MET A 1 -9.46 8.15 -24.08
C MET A 1 -8.29 8.97 -23.55
N HIS A 2 -7.61 9.79 -24.37
CA HIS A 2 -6.44 10.57 -23.93
C HIS A 2 -6.72 11.40 -22.66
N GLU A 3 -7.75 12.25 -22.68
CA GLU A 3 -8.07 13.11 -21.54
C GLU A 3 -8.43 12.33 -20.26
N ARG A 4 -9.04 11.14 -20.38
CA ARG A 4 -9.34 10.26 -19.24
C ARG A 4 -8.08 9.69 -18.59
N LEU A 5 -7.03 9.47 -19.37
CA LEU A 5 -5.74 9.00 -18.87
C LEU A 5 -4.88 10.16 -18.37
N VAL A 6 -4.86 11.28 -19.08
CA VAL A 6 -3.82 12.31 -18.93
C VAL A 6 -4.34 13.56 -18.22
N GLY A 7 -5.65 13.80 -18.19
CA GLY A 7 -6.26 14.98 -17.58
C GLY A 7 -6.08 16.29 -18.36
N VAL A 8 -5.33 16.28 -19.47
CA VAL A 8 -5.13 17.45 -20.36
C VAL A 8 -5.36 17.08 -21.84
N PRO A 9 -5.68 18.08 -22.70
CA PRO A 9 -5.85 17.85 -24.14
C PRO A 9 -4.57 17.34 -24.80
N ALA A 10 -4.72 16.49 -25.81
CA ALA A 10 -3.60 16.02 -26.65
C ALA A 10 -3.35 16.97 -27.83
N SER A 11 -2.17 16.86 -28.45
CA SER A 11 -1.93 17.49 -29.76
C SER A 11 -2.71 16.77 -30.86
N GLU A 12 -2.98 17.47 -31.96
CA GLU A 12 -3.65 16.90 -33.14
C GLU A 12 -2.90 15.68 -33.68
N THR A 13 -1.57 15.71 -33.71
CA THR A 13 -0.74 14.58 -34.13
C THR A 13 -0.97 13.35 -33.26
N VAL A 14 -0.97 13.52 -31.92
CA VAL A 14 -1.22 12.41 -30.99
C VAL A 14 -2.63 11.85 -31.19
N LEU A 15 -3.65 12.71 -31.34
CA LEU A 15 -5.03 12.27 -31.59
C LEU A 15 -5.15 11.46 -32.89
N ASN A 16 -4.51 11.91 -33.98
CA ASN A 16 -4.55 11.21 -35.26
C ASN A 16 -3.89 9.82 -35.19
N THR A 17 -2.78 9.70 -34.44
CA THR A 17 -2.13 8.40 -34.21
C THR A 17 -2.99 7.50 -33.33
N MET A 18 -3.55 8.02 -32.24
CA MET A 18 -4.48 7.27 -31.38
C MET A 18 -5.72 6.79 -32.14
N GLN A 19 -6.29 7.63 -32.99
CA GLN A 19 -7.42 7.28 -33.84
C GLN A 19 -7.05 6.12 -34.78
N SER A 20 -5.89 6.20 -35.43
CA SER A 20 -5.40 5.15 -36.33
C SER A 20 -5.27 3.80 -35.62
N TYR A 21 -4.77 3.79 -34.37
CA TYR A 21 -4.70 2.59 -33.55
C TYR A 21 -6.10 2.03 -33.22
N ILE A 22 -7.05 2.89 -32.83
CA ILE A 22 -8.41 2.48 -32.49
C ILE A 22 -9.14 1.91 -33.73
N GLU A 23 -9.02 2.55 -34.89
CA GLU A 23 -9.62 2.09 -36.15
C GLU A 23 -9.03 0.75 -36.62
N ALA A 24 -7.77 0.46 -36.28
CA ALA A 24 -7.13 -0.83 -36.51
C ALA A 24 -7.51 -1.91 -35.47
N GLY A 25 -8.36 -1.59 -34.49
CA GLY A 25 -8.74 -2.51 -33.41
C GLY A 25 -7.73 -2.63 -32.28
N ASP A 26 -6.70 -1.78 -32.24
CA ASP A 26 -5.64 -1.75 -31.23
C ASP A 26 -5.79 -0.55 -30.28
N ALA A 27 -6.91 -0.49 -29.57
CA ALA A 27 -7.18 0.55 -28.59
C ALA A 27 -6.16 0.58 -27.44
N ARG A 28 -5.44 -0.53 -27.19
CA ARG A 28 -4.38 -0.60 -26.18
C ARG A 28 -3.19 0.26 -26.61
N SER A 29 -2.69 0.13 -27.83
CA SER A 29 -1.59 1.01 -28.30
C SER A 29 -1.95 2.49 -28.26
N ALA A 30 -3.21 2.86 -28.52
CA ALA A 30 -3.69 4.23 -28.34
C ALA A 30 -3.57 4.70 -26.88
N ALA A 31 -3.97 3.87 -25.91
CA ALA A 31 -3.85 4.18 -24.49
C ALA A 31 -2.38 4.30 -24.05
N TYR A 32 -1.50 3.41 -24.50
CA TYR A 32 -0.07 3.49 -24.20
C TYR A 32 0.56 4.76 -24.76
N LEU A 33 0.20 5.17 -25.98
CA LEU A 33 0.64 6.45 -26.54
C LEU A 33 0.19 7.65 -25.68
N ALA A 34 -1.01 7.61 -25.11
CA ALA A 34 -1.47 8.66 -24.20
C ALA A 34 -0.65 8.68 -22.89
N MET A 35 -0.30 7.51 -22.35
CA MET A 35 0.49 7.39 -21.12
C MET A 35 1.95 7.86 -21.27
N GLU A 36 2.47 8.05 -22.49
CA GLU A 36 3.77 8.69 -22.73
C GLU A 36 3.79 10.19 -22.34
N ASN A 37 2.61 10.80 -22.18
CA ASN A 37 2.51 12.18 -21.73
C ASN A 37 2.89 12.30 -20.24
N PRO A 38 3.84 13.17 -19.85
CA PRO A 38 4.23 13.37 -18.45
C PRO A 38 3.07 13.62 -17.49
N ALA A 39 1.99 14.27 -17.94
CA ALA A 39 0.82 14.52 -17.11
C ALA A 39 0.12 13.25 -16.63
N PHE A 40 0.25 12.11 -17.33
CA PHE A 40 -0.22 10.82 -16.82
C PHE A 40 0.43 10.50 -15.46
N TYR A 41 1.74 10.69 -15.33
CA TYR A 41 2.48 10.38 -14.10
C TYR A 41 2.43 11.51 -13.08
N ASN A 42 2.59 12.76 -13.53
CA ASN A 42 2.62 13.95 -12.67
C ASN A 42 1.26 14.30 -12.07
N VAL A 43 0.17 13.95 -12.75
CA VAL A 43 -1.19 14.26 -12.33
C VAL A 43 -1.93 12.96 -12.00
N THR A 44 -2.32 12.18 -13.02
CA THR A 44 -3.26 11.06 -12.84
C THR A 44 -2.75 10.00 -11.86
N VAL A 45 -1.55 9.46 -12.08
CA VAL A 45 -0.99 8.42 -11.19
C VAL A 45 -0.69 9.01 -9.81
N LYS A 46 -0.19 10.24 -9.72
CA LYS A 46 0.05 10.90 -8.43
C LYS A 46 -1.24 11.06 -7.62
N THR A 47 -2.32 11.61 -8.21
CA THR A 47 -3.60 11.80 -7.51
C THR A 47 -4.30 10.49 -7.19
N TRP A 48 -4.11 9.46 -8.02
CA TRP A 48 -4.60 8.10 -7.77
C TRP A 48 -3.97 7.45 -6.53
N VAL A 49 -2.68 7.69 -6.29
CA VAL A 49 -1.91 7.10 -5.17
C VAL A 49 -1.99 7.95 -3.91
N ALA A 50 -2.12 9.27 -4.03
CA ALA A 50 -2.04 10.19 -2.90
C ALA A 50 -2.91 9.80 -1.68
N PRO A 51 -4.17 9.36 -1.85
CA PRO A 51 -5.02 8.93 -0.74
C PRO A 51 -4.47 7.75 0.08
N TRP A 52 -3.49 7.00 -0.45
CA TRP A 52 -2.95 5.83 0.24
C TRP A 52 -1.82 6.18 1.21
N THR A 53 -1.41 7.44 1.21
CA THR A 53 -0.20 7.92 1.92
C THR A 53 -0.51 8.71 3.19
N ASN A 54 -1.80 8.90 3.51
CA ASN A 54 -2.27 9.67 4.65
C ASN A 54 -3.56 9.06 5.23
N GLU A 55 -3.87 9.36 6.49
CA GLU A 55 -5.06 8.81 7.18
C GLU A 55 -6.38 9.44 6.70
N ALA A 56 -6.32 10.65 6.12
CA ALA A 56 -7.49 11.40 5.68
C ALA A 56 -8.00 10.99 4.29
N PHE A 57 -7.25 10.15 3.57
CA PHE A 57 -7.46 9.84 2.16
C PHE A 57 -7.47 11.08 1.26
N ASP A 58 -6.70 12.11 1.63
CA ASP A 58 -6.55 13.30 0.80
C ASP A 58 -5.78 12.97 -0.49
N LYS A 59 -6.30 13.46 -1.61
CA LYS A 59 -5.69 13.31 -2.94
C LYS A 59 -4.72 14.42 -3.30
N PHE A 60 -4.59 15.44 -2.44
CA PHE A 60 -3.74 16.62 -2.64
C PHE A 60 -2.50 16.64 -1.74
N GLU A 61 -2.08 15.47 -1.25
CA GLU A 61 -0.83 15.34 -0.52
C GLU A 61 0.38 15.67 -1.41
N PRO A 62 1.44 16.32 -0.85
CA PRO A 62 2.69 16.51 -1.56
C PRO A 62 3.33 15.20 -1.99
N LEU A 63 4.08 15.23 -3.10
CA LEU A 63 4.88 14.12 -3.57
C LEU A 63 5.79 13.64 -2.43
N ASN A 64 5.84 12.32 -2.25
CA ASN A 64 6.67 11.67 -1.23
C ASN A 64 7.21 10.34 -1.76
N ASP A 65 8.01 9.65 -0.96
CA ASP A 65 8.69 8.42 -1.36
C ASP A 65 7.74 7.26 -1.67
N TYR A 66 6.61 7.16 -0.97
CA TYR A 66 5.55 6.21 -1.30
C TYR A 66 5.00 6.47 -2.70
N MET A 67 4.55 7.71 -2.97
CA MET A 67 3.95 8.07 -4.25
C MET A 67 4.95 7.89 -5.39
N ALA A 68 6.17 8.41 -5.24
CA ALA A 68 7.22 8.28 -6.24
C ALA A 68 7.53 6.82 -6.56
N THR A 69 7.55 5.95 -5.53
CA THR A 69 7.76 4.50 -5.72
C THR A 69 6.65 3.88 -6.54
N VAL A 70 5.38 4.16 -6.23
CA VAL A 70 4.25 3.64 -7.03
C VAL A 70 4.28 4.17 -8.46
N ILE A 71 4.54 5.47 -8.65
CA ILE A 71 4.64 6.10 -9.98
C ILE A 71 5.74 5.44 -10.80
N GLY A 72 6.92 5.23 -10.21
CA GLY A 72 8.04 4.55 -10.84
C GLY A 72 7.73 3.10 -11.20
N MET A 73 7.07 2.35 -10.31
CA MET A 73 6.61 0.98 -10.59
C MET A 73 5.64 0.92 -11.77
N VAL A 74 4.68 1.86 -11.84
CA VAL A 74 3.74 1.95 -12.98
C VAL A 74 4.50 2.25 -14.26
N ARG A 75 5.44 3.20 -14.24
CA ARG A 75 6.24 3.57 -15.42
C ARG A 75 7.06 2.39 -15.95
N ASP A 76 7.77 1.72 -15.06
CA ASP A 76 8.77 0.69 -15.41
C ASP A 76 8.16 -0.71 -15.57
N ASP A 77 6.83 -0.83 -15.55
CA ASP A 77 6.12 -2.11 -15.68
C ASP A 77 6.56 -3.17 -14.66
N VAL A 78 6.89 -2.73 -13.45
CA VAL A 78 7.23 -3.61 -12.32
C VAL A 78 6.02 -4.45 -11.96
N ASP A 79 6.23 -5.73 -11.61
CA ASP A 79 5.18 -6.58 -11.04
C ASP A 79 4.61 -5.88 -9.81
N PHE A 80 3.38 -5.40 -9.92
CA PHE A 80 2.81 -4.51 -8.92
C PHE A 80 2.57 -5.19 -7.57
N ARG A 81 2.64 -6.53 -7.50
CA ARG A 81 2.61 -7.23 -6.21
C ARG A 81 3.78 -6.86 -5.32
N GLU A 82 4.92 -6.46 -5.92
CA GLU A 82 6.08 -5.97 -5.17
C GLU A 82 5.81 -4.68 -4.40
N VAL A 83 4.68 -4.00 -4.64
CA VAL A 83 4.29 -2.80 -3.89
C VAL A 83 4.21 -3.06 -2.38
N LEU A 84 3.98 -4.32 -1.94
CA LEU A 84 3.94 -4.70 -0.52
C LEU A 84 5.15 -5.51 -0.04
N SER A 85 6.12 -5.83 -0.90
CA SER A 85 7.20 -6.74 -0.51
C SER A 85 8.58 -6.43 -1.11
N GLY A 86 8.64 -5.57 -2.12
CA GLY A 86 9.86 -5.24 -2.83
C GLY A 86 10.86 -4.51 -1.92
N ASP A 87 12.14 -4.78 -2.12
CA ASP A 87 13.20 -3.86 -1.70
C ASP A 87 13.38 -2.81 -2.79
N ILE A 88 12.39 -1.92 -2.90
CA ILE A 88 12.23 -1.01 -4.03
C ILE A 88 11.92 0.40 -3.54
N LEU A 89 12.52 1.37 -4.19
CA LEU A 89 12.33 2.80 -3.95
C LEU A 89 12.54 3.54 -5.27
N TYR A 90 11.81 4.64 -5.47
CA TYR A 90 12.13 5.59 -6.53
C TYR A 90 12.46 6.96 -5.96
N VAL A 91 13.53 7.54 -6.51
CA VAL A 91 14.04 8.87 -6.17
C VAL A 91 14.22 9.69 -7.44
N GLY A 92 14.26 11.01 -7.32
CA GLY A 92 14.62 11.90 -8.41
C GLY A 92 16.05 11.70 -8.88
N SER A 93 16.26 11.80 -10.20
CA SER A 93 17.55 11.60 -10.85
C SER A 93 18.64 12.47 -10.22
N PRO A 94 19.86 11.94 -10.00
CA PRO A 94 20.99 12.71 -9.51
C PRO A 94 21.34 13.93 -10.38
N THR A 95 20.93 13.93 -11.66
CA THR A 95 21.17 15.04 -12.60
C THR A 95 20.36 16.30 -12.29
N LEU A 96 19.36 16.22 -11.41
CA LEU A 96 18.48 17.33 -11.04
C LEU A 96 19.06 18.24 -9.96
N GLY A 97 20.14 17.83 -9.27
CA GLY A 97 20.72 18.64 -8.18
C GLY A 97 19.79 18.81 -6.96
N LEU A 98 18.91 17.83 -6.72
CA LEU A 98 17.96 17.81 -5.60
C LEU A 98 18.67 17.64 -4.25
N PRO A 99 18.04 18.05 -3.12
CA PRO A 99 18.44 17.58 -1.80
C PRO A 99 18.55 16.04 -1.78
N PRO A 100 19.50 15.45 -1.04
CA PRO A 100 19.59 14.00 -0.93
C PRO A 100 18.33 13.42 -0.29
N TYR A 101 17.97 12.18 -0.63
CA TYR A 101 16.93 11.45 0.09
C TYR A 101 17.24 11.43 1.59
N SER A 102 16.23 11.66 2.41
CA SER A 102 16.32 11.65 3.86
C SER A 102 15.29 10.71 4.46
N THR A 103 15.70 9.88 5.40
CA THR A 103 14.79 9.04 6.20
C THR A 103 13.99 9.85 7.22
N SER A 104 14.30 11.14 7.40
CA SER A 104 13.72 11.99 8.44
C SER A 104 12.93 13.19 7.90
N ASN A 105 12.98 13.51 6.60
CA ASN A 105 12.18 14.60 6.02
C ASN A 105 11.70 14.25 4.60
N ASN A 106 10.97 15.18 3.96
CA ASN A 106 10.44 15.00 2.59
C ASN A 106 11.09 15.96 1.57
N ASP A 107 12.19 16.62 1.92
CA ASP A 107 12.74 17.76 1.15
C ASP A 107 13.11 17.37 -0.29
N HIS A 108 13.58 16.13 -0.49
CA HIS A 108 13.90 15.60 -1.82
C HIS A 108 12.70 15.64 -2.76
N TYR A 109 11.54 15.16 -2.30
CA TYR A 109 10.33 15.06 -3.12
C TYR A 109 9.57 16.38 -3.22
N LEU A 110 9.60 17.21 -2.16
CA LEU A 110 9.09 18.58 -2.21
C LEU A 110 9.85 19.40 -3.27
N ALA A 111 11.19 19.31 -3.31
CA ALA A 111 11.99 19.99 -4.32
C ALA A 111 11.66 19.51 -5.75
N MET A 112 11.35 18.22 -5.94
CA MET A 112 10.89 17.71 -7.23
C MET A 112 9.55 18.31 -7.64
N GLU A 113 8.61 18.40 -6.70
CA GLU A 113 7.29 18.96 -6.93
C GLU A 113 7.34 20.47 -7.21
N ASP A 114 8.09 21.24 -6.41
CA ASP A 114 8.28 22.69 -6.60
C ASP A 114 8.92 23.01 -7.96
N ALA A 115 9.81 22.14 -8.45
CA ALA A 115 10.43 22.27 -9.76
C ALA A 115 9.54 21.75 -10.92
N VAL A 116 8.35 21.22 -10.62
CA VAL A 116 7.44 20.58 -11.59
C VAL A 116 8.19 19.52 -12.42
N THR A 117 8.99 18.70 -11.73
CA THR A 117 9.84 17.69 -12.36
C THR A 117 9.01 16.70 -13.16
N ASP A 118 9.41 16.41 -14.41
CA ASP A 118 8.83 15.33 -15.20
C ASP A 118 9.13 13.97 -14.54
N LEU A 119 8.12 13.39 -13.90
CA LEU A 119 8.25 12.12 -13.17
C LEU A 119 8.41 10.93 -14.12
N HIS A 120 7.95 11.06 -15.36
CA HIS A 120 8.20 10.06 -16.41
C HIS A 120 9.70 9.98 -16.70
N ALA A 121 10.33 11.13 -16.95
CA ALA A 121 11.72 11.18 -17.38
C ALA A 121 12.74 11.05 -16.23
N HIS A 122 12.40 11.51 -15.02
CA HIS A 122 13.41 11.76 -13.99
C HIS A 122 13.28 10.94 -12.70
N LEU A 123 12.35 10.00 -12.60
CA LEU A 123 12.40 8.99 -11.53
C LEU A 123 13.44 7.91 -11.83
N VAL A 124 14.22 7.51 -10.83
CA VAL A 124 15.24 6.46 -10.94
C VAL A 124 14.99 5.41 -9.86
N SER A 125 15.00 4.14 -10.27
CA SER A 125 14.85 3.01 -9.37
C SER A 125 16.12 2.83 -8.51
N THR A 126 15.92 2.54 -7.24
CA THR A 126 16.93 2.14 -6.26
C THR A 126 16.29 1.16 -5.27
N THR A 127 17.04 0.74 -4.25
CA THR A 127 16.51 -0.10 -3.17
C THR A 127 16.36 0.70 -1.88
N GLN A 128 15.40 0.30 -1.06
CA GLN A 128 15.26 0.88 0.28
C GLN A 128 16.48 0.50 1.13
N SER A 129 16.95 -0.74 1.03
CA SER A 129 18.09 -1.20 1.83
C SER A 129 19.38 -0.39 1.59
N ALA A 130 19.64 0.02 0.34
CA ALA A 130 20.80 0.84 0.00
C ALA A 130 20.63 2.31 0.41
N THR A 131 19.39 2.78 0.58
CA THR A 131 19.07 4.20 0.74
C THR A 131 18.73 4.58 2.18
N THR A 132 18.03 3.70 2.90
CA THR A 132 17.50 3.96 4.25
C THR A 132 18.33 3.31 5.36
N GLY A 133 19.18 2.34 5.02
CA GLY A 133 19.93 1.54 5.99
C GLY A 133 19.12 0.39 6.62
N LEU A 134 17.87 0.17 6.18
CA LEU A 134 17.12 -1.03 6.55
C LEU A 134 17.80 -2.28 5.97
N PRO A 135 17.87 -3.38 6.73
CA PRO A 135 18.22 -4.69 6.15
C PRO A 135 17.25 -5.06 5.02
N ALA A 136 17.74 -5.72 3.97
CA ALA A 136 16.92 -6.05 2.81
C ALA A 136 15.69 -6.89 3.18
N GLU A 137 15.78 -7.77 4.19
CA GLU A 137 14.67 -8.56 4.72
C GLU A 137 13.62 -7.72 5.49
N ALA A 138 14.01 -6.53 5.95
CA ALA A 138 13.15 -5.60 6.69
C ALA A 138 12.44 -4.56 5.81
N THR A 139 12.65 -4.61 4.50
CA THR A 139 11.90 -3.77 3.54
C THR A 139 10.58 -4.44 3.18
N ALA A 140 9.53 -3.71 2.86
CA ALA A 140 8.24 -4.28 2.48
C ALA A 140 7.47 -3.36 1.52
N GLY A 141 8.11 -3.06 0.38
CA GLY A 141 7.59 -2.16 -0.63
C GLY A 141 7.23 -0.80 -0.01
N VAL A 142 6.05 -0.29 -0.32
CA VAL A 142 5.61 1.02 0.16
C VAL A 142 5.37 1.09 1.66
N MET A 143 5.11 -0.04 2.34
CA MET A 143 4.82 -0.06 3.79
C MET A 143 6.02 0.38 4.64
N THR A 144 7.25 0.25 4.12
CA THR A 144 8.48 0.64 4.83
C THR A 144 9.10 1.94 4.32
N THR A 145 8.39 2.66 3.44
CA THR A 145 8.74 4.03 3.08
C THR A 145 8.57 4.97 4.27
N ARG A 146 9.28 6.11 4.27
CA ARG A 146 9.13 7.11 5.32
C ARG A 146 7.70 7.65 5.36
N ALA A 147 7.07 7.93 4.22
CA ALA A 147 5.71 8.44 4.18
C ALA A 147 4.71 7.46 4.82
N ALA A 148 4.76 6.16 4.49
CA ALA A 148 3.94 5.16 5.16
C ALA A 148 4.24 5.09 6.67
N ALA A 149 5.52 5.12 7.04
CA ALA A 149 5.91 5.02 8.45
C ALA A 149 5.39 6.20 9.29
N LYS A 150 5.53 7.41 8.77
CA LYS A 150 4.99 8.63 9.40
C LYS A 150 3.47 8.52 9.55
N ALA A 151 2.78 8.07 8.51
CA ALA A 151 1.33 8.02 8.50
C ALA A 151 0.76 6.90 9.38
N PHE A 152 1.39 5.71 9.41
CA PHE A 152 0.73 4.51 9.94
C PHE A 152 1.54 3.68 10.95
N PHE A 153 2.82 3.97 11.15
CA PHE A 153 3.61 3.42 12.26
C PHE A 153 3.71 4.36 13.47
N LYS A 154 3.30 5.62 13.31
CA LYS A 154 3.22 6.59 14.40
C LYS A 154 2.25 6.10 15.47
N ASP A 155 2.71 6.12 16.71
CA ASP A 155 1.96 5.70 17.89
C ASP A 155 1.45 4.25 17.85
N GLY A 156 0.66 3.90 18.87
CA GLY A 156 -0.04 2.62 18.98
C GLY A 156 0.86 1.39 18.83
N THR A 157 0.25 0.28 18.39
CA THR A 157 0.89 -1.03 18.35
C THR A 157 0.89 -1.63 16.94
N ASN A 158 1.07 -0.78 15.93
CA ASN A 158 1.13 -1.09 14.48
C ASN A 158 -0.14 -1.70 13.85
N ARG A 159 -1.30 -1.64 14.52
CA ARG A 159 -2.59 -2.00 13.89
C ARG A 159 -3.01 -1.01 12.81
N ALA A 160 -2.63 0.26 12.94
CA ALA A 160 -2.89 1.29 11.94
C ALA A 160 -2.22 0.92 10.60
N MET A 161 -0.91 0.63 10.59
CA MET A 161 -0.22 0.14 9.39
C MET A 161 -0.96 -1.02 8.71
N PHE A 162 -1.32 -2.06 9.47
CA PHE A 162 -2.05 -3.19 8.89
C PHE A 162 -3.42 -2.78 8.32
N ARG A 163 -4.21 -2.01 9.10
CA ARG A 163 -5.54 -1.54 8.67
C ARG A 163 -5.46 -0.72 7.39
N PHE A 164 -4.57 0.26 7.33
CA PHE A 164 -4.41 1.09 6.13
C PHE A 164 -3.86 0.29 4.95
N THR A 165 -3.01 -0.73 5.17
CA THR A 165 -2.66 -1.68 4.10
C THR A 165 -3.89 -2.40 3.54
N LEU A 166 -4.85 -2.83 4.38
CA LEU A 166 -6.10 -3.42 3.89
C LEU A 166 -6.94 -2.40 3.11
N MET A 167 -7.14 -1.20 3.65
CA MET A 167 -7.95 -0.17 2.99
C MET A 167 -7.33 0.23 1.65
N ASN A 168 -6.00 0.39 1.61
CA ASN A 168 -5.27 0.89 0.45
C ASN A 168 -4.98 -0.18 -0.60
N HIS A 169 -4.76 -1.43 -0.20
CA HIS A 169 -4.33 -2.48 -1.14
C HIS A 169 -5.30 -3.63 -1.30
N MET A 170 -6.27 -3.75 -0.40
CA MET A 170 -7.32 -4.77 -0.44
C MET A 170 -8.72 -4.15 -0.58
N CYS A 171 -8.87 -2.83 -0.57
CA CYS A 171 -10.15 -2.12 -0.73
C CYS A 171 -11.23 -2.59 0.26
N THR A 172 -10.80 -2.98 1.46
CA THR A 172 -11.67 -3.35 2.58
C THR A 172 -11.06 -2.83 3.86
N ASP A 173 -11.92 -2.42 4.80
CA ASP A 173 -11.52 -2.18 6.19
C ASP A 173 -11.74 -3.46 7.01
N LEU A 174 -11.39 -3.40 8.30
CA LEU A 174 -11.50 -4.51 9.25
C LEU A 174 -12.93 -5.02 9.39
N GLU A 175 -13.94 -4.17 9.26
CA GLU A 175 -15.35 -4.54 9.30
C GLU A 175 -15.72 -5.49 8.16
N GLY A 176 -15.12 -5.31 6.97
CA GLY A 176 -15.38 -6.15 5.80
C GLY A 176 -14.75 -7.53 5.90
N VAL A 177 -13.77 -7.71 6.80
CA VAL A 177 -13.05 -8.97 7.05
C VAL A 177 -13.24 -9.47 8.49
N ALA A 178 -14.23 -8.91 9.20
CA ALA A 178 -14.57 -9.32 10.56
C ALA A 178 -15.05 -10.78 10.57
N ASP A 179 -14.41 -11.63 11.37
CA ASP A 179 -14.68 -13.07 11.40
C ASP A 179 -14.73 -13.62 12.83
N ILE A 180 -15.94 -13.96 13.29
CA ILE A 180 -16.18 -14.56 14.61
C ILE A 180 -15.84 -16.05 14.68
N THR A 181 -15.49 -16.68 13.57
CA THR A 181 -15.20 -18.13 13.49
C THR A 181 -13.72 -18.45 13.72
N ARG A 182 -12.85 -17.44 13.81
CA ARG A 182 -11.40 -17.61 14.03
C ARG A 182 -11.04 -17.56 15.51
N ALA A 183 -9.95 -18.25 15.85
CA ALA A 183 -9.44 -18.28 17.22
C ALA A 183 -8.98 -16.87 17.67
N PRO A 184 -9.36 -16.42 18.88
CA PRO A 184 -8.93 -15.14 19.45
C PRO A 184 -7.62 -15.26 20.25
N ASP A 185 -6.80 -16.26 19.97
CA ASP A 185 -5.61 -16.65 20.74
C ASP A 185 -4.40 -15.72 20.56
N ARG A 186 -4.36 -14.97 19.45
CA ARG A 186 -3.33 -13.98 19.14
C ARG A 186 -3.71 -12.56 19.53
N ILE A 187 -4.90 -12.34 20.10
CA ILE A 187 -5.33 -11.00 20.51
C ILE A 187 -4.48 -10.55 21.70
N ARG A 188 -3.76 -9.43 21.51
CA ARG A 188 -2.73 -8.96 22.45
C ARG A 188 -3.29 -8.47 23.79
N GLN A 189 -2.38 -8.35 24.75
CA GLN A 189 -2.66 -7.90 26.13
C GLN A 189 -3.19 -6.46 26.22
N ASP A 190 -2.91 -5.63 25.21
CA ASP A 190 -3.24 -4.20 25.17
C ASP A 190 -4.73 -3.90 24.95
N VAL A 191 -5.51 -4.89 24.51
CA VAL A 191 -6.96 -4.74 24.26
C VAL A 191 -7.73 -5.21 25.49
N SER A 192 -8.59 -4.36 26.04
CA SER A 192 -9.46 -4.74 27.16
C SER A 192 -10.47 -5.81 26.73
N ARG A 193 -10.65 -6.84 27.57
CA ARG A 193 -11.72 -7.85 27.41
C ARG A 193 -13.01 -7.45 28.14
N SER A 194 -13.06 -6.26 28.72
CA SER A 194 -14.25 -5.67 29.35
C SER A 194 -14.18 -4.15 29.22
N PRO A 195 -14.19 -3.60 27.98
CA PRO A 195 -14.12 -2.16 27.78
C PRO A 195 -15.32 -1.50 28.47
N GLY A 196 -15.07 -0.45 29.27
CA GLY A 196 -16.11 0.18 30.09
C GLY A 196 -16.71 -0.73 31.19
N GLY A 197 -16.06 -1.84 31.52
CA GLY A 197 -16.55 -2.84 32.49
C GLY A 197 -17.53 -3.86 31.90
N ASP A 198 -17.77 -3.87 30.58
CA ASP A 198 -18.71 -4.79 29.92
C ASP A 198 -18.00 -5.70 28.91
N SER A 199 -17.87 -6.98 29.24
CA SER A 199 -17.23 -7.97 28.36
C SER A 199 -18.02 -8.25 27.08
N ARG A 200 -19.32 -7.98 27.07
CA ARG A 200 -20.16 -8.19 25.88
C ARG A 200 -19.72 -7.30 24.73
N LEU A 201 -19.20 -6.11 25.02
CA LEU A 201 -18.67 -5.21 23.99
C LEU A 201 -17.48 -5.82 23.25
N PHE A 202 -16.55 -6.45 23.97
CA PHE A 202 -15.43 -7.14 23.34
C PHE A 202 -15.92 -8.30 22.47
N HIS A 203 -16.79 -9.16 23.03
CA HIS A 203 -17.28 -10.35 22.34
C HIS A 203 -18.18 -10.04 21.13
N ASN A 204 -18.92 -8.94 21.15
CA ASN A 204 -19.85 -8.60 20.08
C ASN A 204 -19.25 -7.66 19.02
N ASN A 205 -18.28 -6.82 19.38
CA ASN A 205 -17.82 -5.73 18.51
C ASN A 205 -16.33 -5.78 18.16
N CYS A 206 -15.50 -6.47 18.97
CA CYS A 206 -14.03 -6.37 18.82
C CYS A 206 -13.41 -7.69 18.37
N VAL A 207 -13.87 -8.81 18.93
CA VAL A 207 -13.24 -10.12 18.72
C VAL A 207 -13.17 -10.51 17.24
N SER A 208 -14.20 -10.17 16.45
CA SER A 208 -14.29 -10.50 15.02
C SER A 208 -13.18 -9.87 14.19
N CYS A 209 -12.83 -8.61 14.44
CA CYS A 209 -11.76 -7.92 13.74
C CYS A 209 -10.39 -8.40 14.25
N HIS A 210 -10.24 -8.51 15.56
CA HIS A 210 -8.96 -8.83 16.19
C HIS A 210 -8.48 -10.26 15.93
N SER A 211 -9.37 -11.25 15.87
CA SER A 211 -8.98 -12.65 15.62
C SER A 211 -8.28 -12.84 14.27
N GLY A 212 -8.57 -11.99 13.27
CA GLY A 212 -7.86 -12.01 11.98
C GLY A 212 -6.70 -11.03 11.89
N MET A 213 -6.90 -9.81 12.42
CA MET A 213 -5.91 -8.74 12.34
C MET A 213 -4.65 -9.00 13.17
N ASP A 214 -4.80 -9.38 14.45
CA ASP A 214 -3.66 -9.43 15.37
C ASP A 214 -2.60 -10.46 14.96
N PRO A 215 -2.95 -11.68 14.47
CA PRO A 215 -1.98 -12.60 13.88
C PRO A 215 -1.15 -12.01 12.73
N LEU A 216 -1.77 -11.22 11.83
CA LEU A 216 -1.10 -10.62 10.67
C LEU A 216 -0.31 -9.37 11.04
N ALA A 217 -0.86 -8.51 11.91
CA ALA A 217 -0.21 -7.29 12.38
C ALA A 217 1.06 -7.57 13.22
N GLN A 218 1.23 -8.80 13.72
CA GLN A 218 2.48 -9.23 14.34
C GLN A 218 3.69 -9.14 13.39
N ALA A 219 3.49 -9.21 12.06
CA ALA A 219 4.54 -9.01 11.07
C ALA A 219 5.30 -7.67 11.22
N PHE A 220 4.67 -6.70 11.90
CA PHE A 220 5.24 -5.38 12.17
C PHE A 220 5.91 -5.25 13.55
N ALA A 221 6.10 -6.35 14.30
CA ALA A 221 6.53 -6.29 15.71
C ALA A 221 7.90 -5.65 15.94
N TYR A 222 8.76 -5.62 14.94
CA TYR A 222 10.09 -5.04 15.02
C TYR A 222 10.17 -3.59 14.51
N TYR A 223 9.07 -3.00 14.04
CA TYR A 223 9.03 -1.65 13.46
C TYR A 223 8.45 -0.63 14.43
N ASN A 224 9.07 0.55 14.48
CA ASN A 224 8.56 1.71 15.19
C ASN A 224 8.76 2.97 14.34
N TYR A 225 8.00 4.03 14.61
CA TYR A 225 8.31 5.36 14.09
C TYR A 225 8.92 6.18 15.21
N GLN A 226 10.21 6.51 15.10
CA GLN A 226 10.92 7.30 16.09
C GLN A 226 10.81 8.77 15.75
N TYR A 227 10.24 9.56 16.66
CA TYR A 227 10.06 11.01 16.52
C TYR A 227 10.08 11.69 17.90
N ASP A 228 10.25 13.02 17.92
CA ASP A 228 10.24 13.82 19.15
C ASP A 228 8.80 14.22 19.49
N VAL A 229 8.17 13.50 20.43
CA VAL A 229 6.76 13.72 20.78
C VAL A 229 6.51 15.13 21.34
N ASP A 230 7.51 15.75 21.98
CA ASP A 230 7.35 17.04 22.66
C ASP A 230 7.59 18.23 21.71
N ASN A 231 8.60 18.14 20.83
CA ASN A 231 8.99 19.23 19.92
C ASN A 231 8.66 18.97 18.44
N ASP A 232 8.11 17.81 18.11
CA ASP A 232 7.65 17.40 16.78
C ASP A 232 6.41 16.49 16.91
N PRO A 233 5.31 16.99 17.50
CA PRO A 233 4.14 16.16 17.79
C PRO A 233 3.50 15.55 16.54
N ASP A 234 3.73 16.15 15.36
CA ASP A 234 3.28 15.65 14.07
C ASP A 234 4.23 14.58 13.48
N GLY A 235 5.45 14.46 13.99
CA GLY A 235 6.45 13.52 13.53
C GLY A 235 7.07 13.92 12.19
N GLU A 236 7.10 15.20 11.83
CA GLU A 236 7.64 15.69 10.57
C GLU A 236 9.14 15.42 10.40
N ARG A 237 9.86 15.18 11.48
CA ARG A 237 11.30 14.89 11.50
C ARG A 237 11.59 13.43 11.91
N GLY A 238 10.55 12.60 12.01
CA GLY A 238 10.67 11.22 12.43
C GLY A 238 11.16 10.28 11.33
N ALA A 239 11.62 9.10 11.74
CA ALA A 239 12.13 8.05 10.87
C ALA A 239 11.63 6.67 11.27
N LEU A 240 11.56 5.75 10.31
CA LEU A 240 11.29 4.34 10.56
C LEU A 240 12.48 3.71 11.30
N GLN A 241 12.20 3.12 12.46
CA GLN A 241 13.13 2.36 13.27
C GLN A 241 12.82 0.87 13.13
N TYR A 242 13.86 0.04 13.02
CA TYR A 242 13.74 -1.42 12.96
C TYR A 242 14.76 -2.09 13.88
N ASN A 243 14.30 -3.05 14.70
CA ASN A 243 15.18 -3.84 15.55
C ASN A 243 15.74 -5.03 14.74
N ALA A 244 16.95 -4.87 14.22
CA ALA A 244 17.66 -5.87 13.43
C ALA A 244 18.12 -7.09 14.26
N GLN A 245 18.67 -8.10 13.59
CA GLN A 245 19.26 -9.26 14.27
C GLN A 245 20.36 -8.79 15.25
N GLY A 246 20.31 -9.30 16.48
CA GLY A 246 21.26 -8.92 17.54
C GLY A 246 20.89 -7.64 18.30
N GLN A 247 19.85 -6.91 17.88
CA GLN A 247 19.28 -5.81 18.66
C GLN A 247 18.14 -6.33 19.52
N THR A 248 18.03 -5.85 20.76
CA THR A 248 16.90 -6.15 21.64
C THR A 248 16.38 -4.87 22.25
N ASP A 249 15.07 -4.77 22.34
CA ASP A 249 14.40 -3.74 23.10
C ASP A 249 14.59 -4.02 24.61
N PRO A 250 15.00 -3.02 25.40
CA PRO A 250 15.31 -3.22 26.82
C PRO A 250 14.08 -3.55 27.67
N VAL A 251 12.88 -3.17 27.23
CA VAL A 251 11.62 -3.42 27.95
C VAL A 251 11.10 -4.81 27.62
N THR A 252 11.15 -5.22 26.35
CA THR A 252 10.61 -6.54 25.96
C THR A 252 11.61 -7.68 26.14
N GLY A 253 12.91 -7.38 26.16
CA GLY A 253 13.98 -8.38 26.17
C GLY A 253 14.09 -9.19 24.87
N THR A 254 13.34 -8.82 23.83
CA THR A 254 13.38 -9.43 22.49
C THR A 254 13.57 -8.34 21.43
N ARG A 255 13.50 -8.69 20.14
CA ARG A 255 13.50 -7.72 19.04
C ARG A 255 12.19 -6.92 18.96
N VAL A 256 11.13 -7.37 19.64
CA VAL A 256 9.82 -6.71 19.62
C VAL A 256 9.92 -5.32 20.24
N GLN A 257 9.41 -4.32 19.55
CA GLN A 257 9.40 -2.93 20.02
C GLN A 257 8.59 -2.79 21.31
N GLU A 258 9.06 -1.98 22.25
CA GLU A 258 8.42 -1.69 23.55
C GLU A 258 6.92 -1.43 23.43
N LYS A 259 6.49 -0.75 22.36
CA LYS A 259 5.09 -0.40 22.17
C LYS A 259 4.13 -1.58 22.14
N TYR A 260 4.60 -2.79 21.82
CA TYR A 260 3.80 -4.03 21.92
C TYR A 260 3.53 -4.48 23.37
N ARG A 261 4.14 -3.83 24.37
CA ARG A 261 3.93 -4.06 25.81
C ARG A 261 3.18 -2.92 26.50
N ILE A 262 2.83 -1.86 25.77
CA ILE A 262 1.96 -0.80 26.30
C ILE A 262 0.62 -1.41 26.70
N ASN A 263 0.09 -0.98 27.84
CA ASN A 263 -1.19 -1.44 28.37
C ASN A 263 -1.29 -2.96 28.60
N SER A 264 -0.18 -3.66 28.88
CA SER A 264 -0.18 -5.12 29.13
C SER A 264 -1.11 -5.55 30.28
N ASN A 265 -1.47 -4.63 31.16
CA ASN A 265 -2.40 -4.88 32.28
C ASN A 265 -3.88 -4.84 31.88
N ASN A 266 -4.23 -4.42 30.65
CA ASN A 266 -5.62 -4.42 30.17
C ASN A 266 -6.20 -5.83 30.12
N PHE A 267 -5.38 -6.81 29.71
CA PHE A 267 -5.69 -8.22 29.84
C PHE A 267 -4.41 -9.05 29.95
N ILE A 268 -3.99 -9.34 31.20
CA ILE A 268 -2.71 -10.02 31.48
C ILE A 268 -2.58 -11.41 30.83
N HIS A 269 -3.71 -12.07 30.54
CA HIS A 269 -3.76 -13.37 29.85
C HIS A 269 -3.82 -13.25 28.33
N GLY A 270 -3.76 -12.03 27.78
CA GLY A 270 -3.71 -11.80 26.35
C GLY A 270 -2.39 -12.27 25.74
N PHE A 271 -2.36 -12.31 24.41
CA PHE A 271 -1.19 -12.76 23.69
C PHE A 271 0.01 -11.85 23.93
N VAL A 272 1.15 -12.48 24.22
CA VAL A 272 2.44 -11.83 24.39
C VAL A 272 3.22 -11.95 23.09
N THR A 273 3.43 -10.84 22.39
CA THR A 273 4.23 -10.83 21.16
C THR A 273 5.72 -10.99 21.51
N LEU A 274 6.35 -12.05 20.97
CA LEU A 274 7.75 -12.41 21.23
C LEU A 274 8.65 -12.26 19.99
N ASP A 275 8.04 -12.30 18.80
CA ASP A 275 8.70 -12.21 17.50
C ASP A 275 7.78 -11.54 16.46
N ASP A 276 8.21 -11.50 15.19
CA ASP A 276 7.47 -11.00 14.03
C ASP A 276 6.82 -12.11 13.18
N GLY A 277 6.60 -13.30 13.77
CA GLY A 277 5.92 -14.41 13.11
C GLY A 277 4.42 -14.15 12.96
N TRP A 278 3.88 -14.36 11.77
CA TRP A 278 2.47 -14.10 11.44
C TRP A 278 1.81 -15.33 10.82
N ASP A 279 0.49 -15.43 10.98
CA ASP A 279 -0.37 -16.47 10.40
C ASP A 279 -1.62 -15.84 9.80
N ASN A 280 -2.00 -16.24 8.59
CA ASN A 280 -3.20 -15.75 7.93
C ASN A 280 -4.41 -16.64 8.25
N TYR A 281 -5.11 -16.32 9.34
CA TYR A 281 -6.31 -17.07 9.75
C TYR A 281 -7.45 -16.94 8.74
N TRP A 282 -7.44 -15.92 7.89
CA TRP A 282 -8.46 -15.70 6.86
C TRP A 282 -8.35 -16.64 5.66
N ARG A 283 -7.34 -17.51 5.61
CA ARG A 283 -7.30 -18.62 4.64
C ARG A 283 -8.43 -19.61 4.82
N GLU A 284 -9.07 -19.59 5.98
CA GLU A 284 -10.24 -20.37 6.31
C GLU A 284 -11.39 -19.45 6.76
N GLY A 285 -12.57 -20.04 6.97
CA GLY A 285 -13.75 -19.27 7.36
C GLY A 285 -14.28 -18.41 6.22
N PRO A 286 -15.20 -17.46 6.47
CA PRO A 286 -15.83 -16.63 5.44
C PRO A 286 -14.85 -15.89 4.52
N ASN A 287 -13.67 -15.53 5.05
CA ASN A 287 -12.66 -14.74 4.33
C ASN A 287 -11.77 -15.58 3.41
N PHE A 288 -11.97 -16.91 3.30
CA PHE A 288 -11.26 -17.72 2.31
C PHE A 288 -11.52 -17.23 0.87
N ASN A 289 -12.69 -16.60 0.65
CA ASN A 289 -13.12 -16.03 -0.63
C ASN A 289 -12.31 -14.82 -1.09
N LEU A 290 -11.40 -14.29 -0.27
CA LEU A 290 -10.45 -13.25 -0.69
C LEU A 290 -9.42 -13.80 -1.70
N GLY A 291 -9.41 -15.12 -1.92
CA GLY A 291 -8.69 -15.78 -3.01
C GLY A 291 -7.19 -15.84 -2.74
N TRP A 292 -6.81 -16.31 -1.56
CA TRP A 292 -5.43 -16.50 -1.14
C TRP A 292 -4.65 -17.46 -2.05
N SER A 293 -3.39 -17.14 -2.33
CA SER A 293 -2.56 -17.97 -3.21
C SER A 293 -2.21 -19.32 -2.58
N ASN A 294 -2.48 -20.40 -3.30
CA ASN A 294 -2.06 -21.76 -2.90
C ASN A 294 -0.55 -22.00 -3.02
N ALA A 295 0.18 -21.09 -3.68
CA ALA A 295 1.64 -21.16 -3.78
C ALA A 295 2.36 -20.60 -2.53
N LEU A 296 1.63 -19.92 -1.65
CA LEU A 296 2.16 -19.34 -0.42
C LEU A 296 1.68 -20.13 0.81
N PRO A 297 2.51 -20.23 1.86
CA PRO A 297 2.23 -21.06 3.03
C PRO A 297 1.09 -20.52 3.92
N GLY A 298 0.74 -19.24 3.81
CA GLY A 298 -0.23 -18.61 4.71
C GLY A 298 0.31 -18.25 6.09
N SER A 299 1.62 -18.31 6.27
CA SER A 299 2.33 -17.88 7.47
C SER A 299 3.74 -17.43 7.09
N GLY A 300 4.44 -16.74 7.98
CA GLY A 300 5.80 -16.28 7.72
C GLY A 300 6.35 -15.38 8.81
N ASN A 301 7.41 -14.66 8.47
CA ASN A 301 8.07 -13.70 9.36
C ASN A 301 8.22 -12.34 8.68
N GLY A 302 7.86 -11.29 9.42
CA GLY A 302 8.09 -9.91 9.03
C GLY A 302 7.15 -9.38 7.93
N ALA A 303 7.11 -8.06 7.82
CA ALA A 303 6.25 -7.32 6.91
C ALA A 303 6.42 -7.73 5.43
N LYS A 304 7.64 -8.08 4.99
CA LYS A 304 7.91 -8.49 3.61
C LYS A 304 7.09 -9.70 3.18
N SER A 305 7.15 -10.79 3.95
CA SER A 305 6.45 -12.03 3.62
C SER A 305 4.94 -11.91 3.81
N MET A 306 4.49 -11.13 4.79
CA MET A 306 3.07 -10.79 4.96
C MET A 306 2.56 -9.97 3.77
N GLY A 307 3.34 -9.01 3.29
CA GLY A 307 3.02 -8.26 2.07
C GLY A 307 2.91 -9.15 0.83
N GLN A 308 3.77 -10.17 0.69
CA GLN A 308 3.64 -11.19 -0.37
C GLN A 308 2.33 -11.95 -0.26
N GLU A 309 1.92 -12.35 0.94
CA GLU A 309 0.65 -13.03 1.18
C GLU A 309 -0.55 -12.19 0.73
N LEU A 310 -0.59 -10.91 1.12
CA LEU A 310 -1.66 -10.00 0.74
C LEU A 310 -1.68 -9.71 -0.76
N ALA A 311 -0.53 -9.36 -1.33
CA ALA A 311 -0.41 -8.96 -2.74
C ALA A 311 -0.68 -10.10 -3.73
N ASN A 312 -0.57 -11.36 -3.30
CA ASN A 312 -0.88 -12.52 -4.12
C ASN A 312 -2.33 -13.00 -4.00
N SER A 313 -3.19 -12.27 -3.29
CA SER A 313 -4.62 -12.57 -3.21
C SER A 313 -5.40 -12.06 -4.43
N GLN A 314 -6.54 -12.69 -4.73
CA GLN A 314 -7.47 -12.16 -5.74
C GLN A 314 -8.05 -10.80 -5.32
N GLN A 315 -8.29 -10.59 -4.02
CA GLN A 315 -8.79 -9.32 -3.51
C GLN A 315 -7.82 -8.16 -3.77
N PHE A 316 -6.50 -8.38 -3.65
CA PHE A 316 -5.50 -7.36 -4.00
C PHE A 316 -5.65 -6.94 -5.46
N ALA A 317 -5.64 -7.89 -6.39
CA ALA A 317 -5.76 -7.62 -7.82
C ALA A 317 -7.09 -6.90 -8.14
N LYS A 318 -8.20 -7.36 -7.55
CA LYS A 318 -9.51 -6.72 -7.69
C LYS A 318 -9.51 -5.28 -7.18
N CYS A 319 -8.86 -5.02 -6.05
CA CYS A 319 -8.74 -3.67 -5.49
C CYS A 319 -8.00 -2.73 -6.44
N GLN A 320 -6.81 -3.14 -6.93
CA GLN A 320 -6.02 -2.29 -7.82
C GLN A 320 -6.78 -1.95 -9.12
N VAL A 321 -7.42 -2.96 -9.71
CA VAL A 321 -8.25 -2.80 -10.91
C VAL A 321 -9.45 -1.89 -10.68
N THR A 322 -10.15 -2.05 -9.54
CA THR A 322 -11.31 -1.21 -9.21
C THR A 322 -10.90 0.24 -9.02
N LYS A 323 -9.76 0.50 -8.36
CA LYS A 323 -9.25 1.87 -8.19
C LYS A 323 -8.90 2.53 -9.52
N VAL A 324 -8.27 1.80 -10.45
CA VAL A 324 -7.99 2.33 -11.79
C VAL A 324 -9.27 2.55 -12.58
N PHE A 325 -10.24 1.65 -12.46
CA PHE A 325 -11.56 1.84 -13.06
C PHE A 325 -12.18 3.17 -12.58
N GLU A 326 -12.22 3.41 -11.27
CA GLU A 326 -12.78 4.63 -10.70
C GLU A 326 -12.04 5.89 -11.16
N GLU A 327 -10.71 5.84 -11.23
CA GLU A 327 -9.88 6.96 -11.69
C GLU A 327 -10.12 7.30 -13.17
N VAL A 328 -10.14 6.29 -14.05
CA VAL A 328 -10.21 6.50 -15.51
C VAL A 328 -11.65 6.70 -16.00
N CYS A 329 -12.60 5.98 -15.40
CA CYS A 329 -14.02 6.09 -15.74
C CYS A 329 -14.70 7.25 -15.00
N LEU A 330 -14.06 7.80 -13.96
CA LEU A 330 -14.58 8.91 -13.13
C LEU A 330 -15.89 8.57 -12.40
N ARG A 331 -16.11 7.28 -12.12
CA ARG A 331 -17.30 6.74 -11.46
C ARG A 331 -17.03 5.39 -10.83
N LYS A 332 -17.81 5.04 -9.81
CA LYS A 332 -17.87 3.68 -9.25
C LYS A 332 -18.55 2.72 -10.24
N PRO A 333 -18.27 1.40 -10.19
CA PRO A 333 -19.02 0.41 -10.95
C PRO A 333 -20.50 0.41 -10.52
N GLN A 334 -21.42 0.47 -11.48
CA GLN A 334 -22.85 0.70 -11.26
C GLN A 334 -23.69 -0.55 -11.58
N ASP A 335 -23.28 -1.35 -12.58
CA ASP A 335 -24.10 -2.44 -13.11
C ASP A 335 -23.31 -3.75 -13.34
N SER A 336 -23.97 -4.72 -13.98
CA SER A 336 -23.38 -6.03 -14.28
C SER A 336 -22.25 -5.95 -15.30
N ASP A 337 -22.30 -4.98 -16.20
CA ASP A 337 -21.33 -4.86 -17.30
C ASP A 337 -20.02 -4.29 -16.74
N ASP A 338 -20.10 -3.28 -15.87
CA ASP A 338 -18.95 -2.77 -15.14
C ASP A 338 -18.27 -3.86 -14.28
N ARG A 339 -19.08 -4.66 -13.57
CA ARG A 339 -18.56 -5.77 -12.74
C ARG A 339 -17.90 -6.84 -13.59
N THR A 340 -18.47 -7.16 -14.76
CA THR A 340 -17.89 -8.10 -15.72
C THR A 340 -16.57 -7.55 -16.27
N GLN A 341 -16.52 -6.26 -16.59
CA GLN A 341 -15.31 -5.60 -17.05
C GLN A 341 -14.20 -5.62 -15.99
N ILE A 342 -14.50 -5.32 -14.73
CA ILE A 342 -13.53 -5.40 -13.63
C ILE A 342 -12.96 -6.82 -13.50
N SER A 343 -13.80 -7.86 -13.61
CA SER A 343 -13.31 -9.25 -13.60
C SER A 343 -12.41 -9.58 -14.81
N ALA A 344 -12.73 -9.05 -15.99
CA ALA A 344 -11.88 -9.19 -17.17
C ALA A 344 -10.54 -8.48 -16.99
N MET A 345 -10.56 -7.23 -16.50
CA MET A 345 -9.35 -6.46 -16.19
C MET A 345 -8.49 -7.13 -15.11
N GLN A 346 -9.09 -7.72 -14.07
CA GLN A 346 -8.37 -8.50 -13.07
C GLN A 346 -7.63 -9.69 -13.68
N SER A 347 -8.29 -10.40 -14.59
CA SER A 347 -7.68 -11.54 -15.29
C SER A 347 -6.53 -11.10 -16.19
N GLN A 348 -6.72 -9.99 -16.90
CA GLN A 348 -5.71 -9.39 -17.78
C GLN A 348 -4.53 -8.79 -17.00
N PHE A 349 -4.79 -8.22 -15.83
CA PHE A 349 -3.76 -7.74 -14.92
C PHE A 349 -2.83 -8.88 -14.51
N ALA A 350 -3.38 -10.01 -14.06
CA ALA A 350 -2.58 -11.20 -13.76
C ALA A 350 -1.84 -11.73 -15.00
N ALA A 351 -2.50 -11.79 -16.17
CA ALA A 351 -1.89 -12.26 -17.42
C ALA A 351 -0.75 -11.35 -17.92
N SER A 352 -0.78 -10.06 -17.61
CA SER A 352 0.28 -9.10 -17.93
C SER A 352 1.52 -9.21 -17.03
N GLY A 353 1.50 -10.09 -16.02
CA GLY A 353 2.53 -10.07 -14.97
C GLY A 353 2.31 -8.93 -13.96
N TYR A 354 1.05 -8.53 -13.73
CA TYR A 354 0.67 -7.46 -12.82
C TYR A 354 1.22 -6.07 -13.20
N GLN A 355 1.20 -5.74 -14.49
CA GLN A 355 1.61 -4.42 -14.99
C GLN A 355 0.46 -3.42 -14.93
N MET A 356 0.60 -2.35 -14.14
CA MET A 356 -0.48 -1.38 -13.94
C MET A 356 -0.86 -0.60 -15.20
N LYS A 357 0.08 -0.29 -16.10
CA LYS A 357 -0.23 0.38 -17.38
C LYS A 357 -1.26 -0.41 -18.20
N SER A 358 -1.23 -1.74 -18.15
CA SER A 358 -2.22 -2.57 -18.82
C SER A 358 -3.64 -2.35 -18.28
N VAL A 359 -3.78 -2.15 -16.96
CA VAL A 359 -5.05 -1.88 -16.29
C VAL A 359 -5.59 -0.51 -16.67
N PHE A 360 -4.73 0.51 -16.69
CA PHE A 360 -5.10 1.85 -17.16
C PHE A 360 -5.57 1.83 -18.62
N ALA A 361 -4.86 1.09 -19.49
CA ALA A 361 -5.24 0.93 -20.88
C ALA A 361 -6.61 0.22 -21.04
N ASP A 362 -6.86 -0.83 -20.26
CA ASP A 362 -8.12 -1.57 -20.33
C ASP A 362 -9.32 -0.74 -19.83
N ALA A 363 -9.14 0.01 -18.74
CA ALA A 363 -10.16 0.94 -18.23
C ALA A 363 -10.47 2.05 -19.26
N ALA A 364 -9.42 2.63 -19.84
CA ALA A 364 -9.56 3.71 -20.82
C ALA A 364 -10.20 3.23 -22.13
N ASN A 365 -9.95 1.97 -22.50
CA ASN A 365 -10.61 1.32 -23.62
C ASN A 365 -12.10 1.05 -23.33
N TYR A 366 -12.45 0.63 -22.12
CA TYR A 366 -13.83 0.37 -21.73
C TYR A 366 -14.65 1.66 -21.70
N CYS A 367 -14.18 2.68 -20.96
CA CYS A 367 -14.89 3.94 -20.76
C CYS A 367 -14.64 4.98 -21.87
N LYS A 368 -14.16 4.57 -23.06
CA LYS A 368 -13.99 5.50 -24.18
C LYS A 368 -15.36 5.88 -24.75
N GLY A 369 -15.65 7.18 -24.79
CA GLY A 369 -16.89 7.70 -25.38
C GLY A 369 -18.02 7.95 -24.38
N GLU A 370 -17.85 7.53 -23.12
CA GLU A 370 -18.44 8.23 -21.97
C GLU A 370 -17.73 9.57 -21.76
#